data_AF-A0A7M2GJZ9-F1
#
_entry.id   AF-A0A7M2GJZ9-F1
#
_cell.length_a   1.000
_cell.length_b   1.000
_cell.length_c   1.000
_cell.angle_alpha   90.00
_cell.angle_beta   90.00
_cell.angle_gamma   90.00
#
_symmetry.space_group_name_H-M   'P 1'
#
loop_
_entity.id
_entity.type
_entity.pdbx_description
1 polymer ?
#
loop_
_entity_poly.entity_id
_entity_poly.type
_entity_poly.pdbx_seq_one_letter_code
_entity_poly.pdbx_strand_id
1 'polypeptide(L)'
;MRVLKGLLLLAGALAIMPGTAQAAWLQANSRHFTIMSDGSEARLHEFAEKLEKFDGLLRRVTGVDDPEAGSPVHVYLLSNDAKVKALARNPNIGGFYTTSDRFAYAVLARGAKTSDYDVGAEDILFHEYTHHFMLHHFPAAYPAWYVEGFAEFFSAVKFPKDGSIQFGRIPMARAPTLVQDSPYPLKDLFARDTDGLGLRDGDRYYGTAWLLTHYFQYKADRRAEISHYLKDLAAGVPDMKLDGYFAGGVEGLEKDLKAYMRRPLSASRLDPSAVTVGAIAIGPVDPAQGALIEDELRLMNHPRTEDLPDIVRAIRATAAKFPSSAYALALLAEAEWEAEEKAAALADADRAIALDPGLSRAYSARARALLERAQDDDKEEDWKAALKAIVKANRADTEDPVPLALFYRYHAMKGGLMPDIGYDGLAKAFLLLPQSPEYRMTYVQALAFRGDYAKASQLLDPLAYSPHPSGTRDAALALKKRFDAEAARKKSPSTAP
;
A
#
# COMPACT_ATOMS: atom_id res chain seq x y z
N MET A 1 -53.08 -63.08 27.14
CA MET A 1 -52.31 -64.25 26.67
C MET A 1 -51.83 -63.95 25.26
N ARG A 2 -50.51 -63.92 25.05
CA ARG A 2 -49.75 -63.86 23.78
C ARG A 2 -50.50 -63.48 22.49
N VAL A 3 -50.09 -62.39 21.83
CA VAL A 3 -49.75 -62.44 20.39
C VAL A 3 -48.51 -61.57 20.16
N LEU A 4 -47.55 -62.17 19.45
CA LEU A 4 -46.22 -61.67 19.15
C LEU A 4 -46.14 -61.42 17.62
N LYS A 5 -45.27 -60.49 17.23
CA LYS A 5 -44.54 -60.38 15.95
C LYS A 5 -45.23 -59.71 14.75
N GLY A 6 -44.65 -58.55 14.42
CA GLY A 6 -44.42 -58.10 13.06
C GLY A 6 -44.40 -56.58 12.99
N LEU A 7 -43.22 -55.96 12.90
CA LEU A 7 -42.89 -55.07 11.77
C LEU A 7 -41.44 -54.57 11.82
N LEU A 8 -40.91 -54.39 10.61
CA LEU A 8 -39.54 -54.08 10.21
C LEU A 8 -38.91 -52.85 10.88
N LEU A 9 -37.62 -52.99 11.18
CA LEU A 9 -36.65 -51.90 11.37
C LEU A 9 -36.27 -51.31 9.99
N LEU A 10 -36.46 -50.01 9.80
CA LEU A 10 -35.77 -49.23 8.78
C LEU A 10 -34.95 -48.14 9.50
N ALA A 11 -33.67 -48.40 9.71
CA ALA A 11 -32.72 -47.43 10.23
C ALA A 11 -32.16 -46.62 9.05
N GLY A 12 -32.58 -45.36 8.94
CA GLY A 12 -31.95 -44.39 8.04
C GLY A 12 -30.68 -43.83 8.68
N ALA A 13 -29.52 -44.24 8.19
CA ALA A 13 -28.25 -43.62 8.53
C ALA A 13 -28.11 -42.30 7.76
N LEU A 14 -28.20 -41.16 8.46
CA LEU A 14 -27.71 -39.89 7.94
C LEU A 14 -26.17 -39.96 7.90
N ALA A 15 -25.62 -40.06 6.69
CA ALA A 15 -24.20 -39.87 6.46
C ALA A 15 -23.86 -38.39 6.66
N ILE A 16 -23.28 -38.05 7.82
CA ILE A 16 -22.59 -36.79 8.02
C ILE A 16 -21.28 -36.90 7.24
N MET A 17 -21.25 -36.38 6.01
CA MET A 17 -20.00 -36.14 5.30
C MET A 17 -19.23 -35.06 6.07
N PRO A 18 -18.01 -35.33 6.56
CA PRO A 18 -17.16 -34.29 7.14
C PRO A 18 -16.69 -33.39 6.00
N GLY A 19 -17.47 -32.36 5.68
CA GLY A 19 -16.94 -31.21 4.98
C GLY A 19 -15.89 -30.59 5.88
N THR A 20 -14.65 -30.50 5.43
CA THR A 20 -13.65 -29.64 6.05
C THR A 20 -14.22 -28.23 5.99
N ALA A 21 -14.80 -27.76 7.10
CA ALA A 21 -15.31 -26.41 7.22
C ALA A 21 -14.10 -25.46 7.28
N GLN A 22 -13.51 -25.18 6.13
CA GLN A 22 -12.72 -23.97 5.96
C GLN A 22 -13.67 -22.82 6.26
N ALA A 23 -13.36 -22.02 7.28
CA ALA A 23 -14.20 -20.87 7.62
C ALA A 23 -14.33 -19.99 6.37
N ALA A 24 -15.57 -19.70 5.98
CA ALA A 24 -15.84 -18.88 4.81
C ALA A 24 -15.24 -17.49 5.03
N TRP A 25 -14.56 -16.96 4.02
CA TRP A 25 -14.06 -15.59 4.05
C TRP A 25 -15.23 -14.61 4.06
N LEU A 26 -15.13 -13.60 4.91
CA LEU A 26 -16.01 -12.44 4.96
C LEU A 26 -15.27 -11.22 4.43
N GLN A 27 -16.02 -10.30 3.84
CA GLN A 27 -15.54 -9.01 3.38
C GLN A 27 -16.32 -7.90 4.07
N ALA A 28 -15.61 -6.92 4.62
CA ALA A 28 -16.17 -5.64 5.05
C ALA A 28 -15.75 -4.55 4.07
N ASN A 29 -16.74 -3.85 3.54
CA ASN A 29 -16.56 -2.69 2.68
C ASN A 29 -16.96 -1.45 3.46
N SER A 30 -16.02 -0.52 3.60
CA SER A 30 -16.23 0.82 4.11
C SER A 30 -15.81 1.83 3.05
N ARG A 31 -15.71 3.12 3.38
CA ARG A 31 -15.39 4.16 2.40
C ARG A 31 -13.96 4.03 1.89
N HIS A 32 -13.01 3.77 2.79
CA HIS A 32 -11.58 3.78 2.49
C HIS A 32 -10.94 2.39 2.48
N PHE A 33 -11.70 1.35 2.88
CA PHE A 33 -11.14 0.02 3.09
C PHE A 33 -12.04 -1.10 2.55
N THR A 34 -11.38 -2.11 1.98
CA THR A 34 -11.95 -3.43 1.69
C THR A 34 -11.20 -4.46 2.54
N ILE A 35 -11.86 -5.05 3.54
CA ILE A 35 -11.18 -5.90 4.52
C ILE A 35 -11.70 -7.33 4.38
N MET A 36 -10.80 -8.28 4.16
CA MET A 36 -11.13 -9.70 4.02
C MET A 36 -10.59 -10.50 5.21
N SER A 37 -11.42 -11.38 5.76
CA SER A 37 -11.04 -12.28 6.86
C SER A 37 -11.87 -13.55 6.91
N ASP A 38 -11.26 -14.71 7.17
CA ASP A 38 -11.94 -15.95 7.61
C ASP A 38 -12.21 -15.97 9.13
N GLY A 39 -12.25 -14.79 9.76
CA GLY A 39 -12.61 -14.57 11.17
C GLY A 39 -14.11 -14.37 11.40
N SER A 40 -14.48 -13.92 12.61
CA SER A 40 -15.89 -13.62 12.92
C SER A 40 -16.32 -12.23 12.41
N GLU A 41 -17.57 -12.14 11.97
CA GLU A 41 -18.20 -10.89 11.50
C GLU A 41 -18.05 -9.74 12.52
N ALA A 42 -18.28 -10.00 13.81
CA ALA A 42 -18.15 -8.98 14.85
C ALA A 42 -16.73 -8.41 14.97
N ARG A 43 -15.70 -9.23 14.84
CA ARG A 43 -14.30 -8.77 14.88
C ARG A 43 -13.94 -8.01 13.61
N LEU A 44 -14.45 -8.47 12.46
CA LEU A 44 -14.24 -7.80 11.18
C LEU A 44 -14.89 -6.40 11.19
N HIS A 45 -16.10 -6.26 11.75
CA HIS A 45 -16.75 -4.96 11.95
C HIS A 45 -15.94 -4.04 12.87
N GLU A 46 -15.53 -4.53 14.05
CA GLU A 46 -14.74 -3.73 15.01
C GLU A 46 -13.45 -3.22 14.36
N PHE A 47 -12.78 -4.08 13.59
CA PHE A 47 -11.54 -3.72 12.91
C PHE A 47 -11.76 -2.70 11.78
N ALA A 48 -12.82 -2.87 10.98
CA ALA A 48 -13.22 -1.89 9.96
C ALA A 48 -13.51 -0.51 10.58
N GLU A 49 -14.24 -0.48 11.70
CA GLU A 49 -14.54 0.75 12.42
C GLU A 49 -13.27 1.44 12.94
N LYS A 50 -12.29 0.68 13.46
CA LYS A 50 -11.00 1.23 13.89
C LYS A 50 -10.22 1.85 12.73
N LEU A 51 -10.21 1.22 11.56
CA LEU A 51 -9.49 1.73 10.40
C LEU A 51 -10.12 3.03 9.88
N GLU A 52 -11.45 3.09 9.77
CA GLU A 52 -12.15 4.33 9.40
C GLU A 52 -11.94 5.45 10.45
N LYS A 53 -11.91 5.10 11.74
CA LYS A 53 -11.54 6.07 12.78
C LYS A 53 -10.11 6.56 12.63
N PHE A 54 -9.19 5.70 12.21
CA PHE A 54 -7.79 6.05 12.02
C PHE A 54 -7.59 6.98 10.81
N ASP A 55 -8.19 6.67 9.66
CA ASP A 55 -8.23 7.57 8.51
C ASP A 55 -8.86 8.93 8.90
N GLY A 56 -10.01 8.90 9.55
CA GLY A 56 -10.68 10.12 10.01
C GLY A 56 -9.85 10.93 11.01
N LEU A 57 -9.05 10.28 11.87
CA LEU A 57 -8.07 10.95 12.73
C LEU A 57 -7.03 11.70 11.89
N LEU A 58 -6.41 11.02 10.91
CA LEU A 58 -5.38 11.62 10.05
C LEU A 58 -5.94 12.83 9.31
N ARG A 59 -7.11 12.69 8.66
CA ARG A 59 -7.80 13.79 7.98
C ARG A 59 -8.12 14.95 8.92
N ARG A 60 -8.71 14.66 10.07
CA ARG A 60 -9.12 15.68 11.04
C ARG A 60 -7.94 16.49 11.58
N VAL A 61 -6.81 15.85 11.82
CA VAL A 61 -5.61 16.50 12.37
C VAL A 61 -4.83 17.25 11.29
N THR A 62 -4.80 16.73 10.07
CA THR A 62 -4.04 17.32 8.95
C THR A 62 -4.84 18.31 8.10
N GLY A 63 -6.16 18.39 8.29
CA GLY A 63 -7.03 19.28 7.52
C GLY A 63 -7.26 18.83 6.08
N VAL A 64 -7.11 17.53 5.81
CA VAL A 64 -7.37 16.93 4.50
C VAL A 64 -8.85 16.63 4.38
N ASP A 65 -9.50 17.21 3.38
CA ASP A 65 -10.88 16.90 3.02
C ASP A 65 -10.97 15.55 2.27
N ASP A 66 -12.19 15.03 2.17
CA ASP A 66 -12.48 13.73 1.54
C ASP A 66 -13.59 13.87 0.48
N PRO A 67 -13.34 14.61 -0.61
CA PRO A 67 -14.36 14.86 -1.63
C PRO A 67 -14.64 13.62 -2.49
N GLU A 68 -13.65 12.77 -2.72
CA GLU A 68 -13.73 11.54 -3.52
C GLU A 68 -13.07 10.40 -2.75
N ALA A 69 -13.70 9.22 -2.75
CA ALA A 69 -13.28 8.09 -1.91
C ALA A 69 -11.94 7.45 -2.33
N GLY A 70 -11.34 7.87 -3.46
CA GLY A 70 -10.14 7.23 -4.02
C GLY A 70 -10.31 5.73 -4.25
N SER A 71 -9.21 5.02 -4.51
CA SER A 71 -9.19 3.55 -4.48
C SER A 71 -9.02 3.07 -3.03
N PRO A 72 -9.93 2.22 -2.50
CA PRO A 72 -9.82 1.75 -1.12
C PRO A 72 -8.58 0.89 -0.91
N VAL A 73 -8.04 0.92 0.31
CA VAL A 73 -6.94 0.02 0.71
C VAL A 73 -7.53 -1.35 1.04
N HIS A 74 -6.97 -2.39 0.44
CA HIS A 74 -7.36 -3.77 0.71
C HIS A 74 -6.63 -4.31 1.94
N VAL A 75 -7.30 -4.93 2.89
CA VAL A 75 -6.68 -5.46 4.10
C VAL A 75 -7.04 -6.93 4.28
N TYR A 76 -6.03 -7.80 4.30
CA TYR A 76 -6.19 -9.25 4.43
C TYR A 76 -5.77 -9.71 5.82
N LEU A 77 -6.75 -10.19 6.60
CA LEU A 77 -6.53 -10.68 7.97
C LEU A 77 -6.41 -12.21 7.98
N LEU A 78 -5.17 -12.70 7.83
CA LEU A 78 -4.85 -14.12 7.80
C LEU A 78 -4.94 -14.79 9.17
N SER A 79 -5.02 -16.11 9.15
CA SER A 79 -5.26 -16.91 10.35
C SER A 79 -4.14 -16.88 11.38
N ASN A 80 -2.90 -16.60 10.99
CA ASN A 80 -1.73 -16.60 11.87
C ASN A 80 -0.52 -15.90 11.24
N ASP A 81 0.48 -15.59 12.07
CA ASP A 81 1.73 -14.96 11.66
C ASP A 81 2.57 -15.81 10.70
N ALA A 82 2.48 -17.14 10.77
CA ALA A 82 3.28 -18.02 9.90
C ALA A 82 2.94 -17.81 8.42
N LYS A 83 1.65 -17.61 8.10
CA LYS A 83 1.22 -17.28 6.74
C LYS A 83 1.72 -15.90 6.30
N VAL A 84 1.64 -14.90 7.17
CA VAL A 84 2.13 -13.54 6.89
C VAL A 84 3.63 -13.56 6.62
N LYS A 85 4.41 -14.23 7.47
CA LYS A 85 5.87 -14.36 7.33
C LYS A 85 6.27 -15.12 6.07
N ALA A 86 5.53 -16.16 5.71
CA ALA A 86 5.75 -16.90 4.47
C ALA A 86 5.51 -16.02 3.23
N LEU A 87 4.39 -15.27 3.20
CA LEU A 87 4.09 -14.33 2.11
C LEU A 87 5.13 -13.21 2.00
N ALA A 88 5.50 -12.61 3.13
CA ALA A 88 6.48 -11.54 3.20
C ALA A 88 7.92 -12.00 2.94
N ARG A 89 8.17 -13.32 2.94
CA ARG A 89 9.51 -13.91 2.88
C ARG A 89 10.45 -13.33 3.95
N ASN A 90 9.89 -12.98 5.12
CA ASN A 90 10.60 -12.36 6.22
C ASN A 90 10.10 -12.92 7.56
N PRO A 91 10.94 -13.62 8.34
CA PRO A 91 10.52 -14.24 9.61
C PRO A 91 10.27 -13.23 10.75
N ASN A 92 10.72 -11.98 10.58
CA ASN A 92 10.73 -10.96 11.63
C ASN A 92 9.60 -9.94 11.49
N ILE A 93 8.58 -10.22 10.67
CA ILE A 93 7.48 -9.30 10.39
C ILE A 93 6.14 -9.80 10.97
N GLY A 94 5.31 -8.88 11.45
CA GLY A 94 3.96 -9.15 11.97
C GLY A 94 2.82 -8.73 11.02
N GLY A 95 3.16 -8.00 9.97
CA GLY A 95 2.25 -7.52 8.94
C GLY A 95 3.03 -6.66 7.94
N PHE A 96 2.52 -6.50 6.73
CA PHE A 96 3.15 -5.63 5.74
C PHE A 96 2.11 -4.90 4.92
N TYR A 97 2.53 -3.80 4.33
CA TYR A 97 1.78 -2.98 3.40
C TYR A 97 2.58 -2.82 2.11
N THR A 98 1.90 -2.92 0.97
CA THR A 98 2.51 -2.70 -0.34
C THR A 98 1.41 -2.41 -1.37
N THR A 99 1.75 -2.35 -2.63
CA THR A 99 0.81 -2.19 -3.74
C THR A 99 0.86 -3.38 -4.67
N SER A 100 -0.30 -3.79 -5.20
CA SER A 100 -0.36 -4.49 -6.48
C SER A 100 -0.29 -3.46 -7.61
N ASP A 101 -0.54 -3.89 -8.84
CA ASP A 101 -0.81 -2.99 -9.95
C ASP A 101 -2.22 -2.38 -9.93
N ARG A 102 -3.13 -2.85 -9.09
CA ARG A 102 -4.53 -2.38 -9.05
C ARG A 102 -4.87 -1.57 -7.82
N PHE A 103 -4.30 -1.91 -6.67
CA PHE A 103 -4.64 -1.29 -5.40
C PHE A 103 -3.52 -1.41 -4.38
N ALA A 104 -3.58 -0.55 -3.38
CA ALA A 104 -2.81 -0.70 -2.15
C ALA A 104 -3.39 -1.82 -1.30
N TYR A 105 -2.54 -2.61 -0.66
CA TYR A 105 -3.00 -3.62 0.29
C TYR A 105 -2.08 -3.85 1.48
N ALA A 106 -2.67 -4.33 2.57
CA ALA A 106 -1.98 -4.80 3.75
C ALA A 106 -2.34 -6.26 4.08
N VAL A 107 -1.38 -6.99 4.64
CA VAL A 107 -1.56 -8.38 5.09
C VAL A 107 -1.12 -8.50 6.53
N LEU A 108 -1.99 -9.03 7.38
CA LEU A 108 -1.85 -9.04 8.83
C LEU A 108 -2.31 -10.38 9.39
N ALA A 109 -1.80 -10.76 10.55
CA ALA A 109 -2.39 -11.87 11.30
C ALA A 109 -3.54 -11.38 12.19
N ARG A 110 -4.56 -12.21 12.39
CA ARG A 110 -5.68 -11.95 13.32
C ARG A 110 -5.30 -11.94 14.80
N GLY A 111 -4.05 -12.25 15.15
CA GLY A 111 -3.61 -12.34 16.54
C GLY A 111 -3.72 -11.01 17.27
N ALA A 112 -4.24 -11.04 18.49
CA ALA A 112 -4.13 -9.90 19.39
C ALA A 112 -2.72 -9.84 19.99
N LYS A 113 -2.27 -8.64 20.35
CA LYS A 113 -1.01 -8.49 21.08
C LYS A 113 -1.02 -9.26 22.40
N THR A 114 0.11 -9.85 22.73
CA THR A 114 0.35 -10.51 24.02
C THR A 114 0.89 -9.56 25.09
N SER A 115 1.50 -8.44 24.69
CA SER A 115 2.07 -7.42 25.58
C SER A 115 1.94 -6.02 24.96
N ASP A 116 1.80 -5.00 25.80
CA ASP A 116 1.87 -3.58 25.37
C ASP A 116 3.28 -3.21 24.86
N TYR A 117 4.31 -3.98 25.21
CA TYR A 117 5.69 -3.80 24.74
C TYR A 117 5.98 -4.50 23.41
N ASP A 118 5.02 -5.27 22.88
CA ASP A 118 5.15 -5.89 21.56
C ASP A 118 4.62 -4.95 20.47
N VAL A 119 5.28 -4.96 19.30
CA VAL A 119 4.70 -4.37 18.09
C VAL A 119 3.70 -5.37 17.52
N GLY A 120 2.42 -4.99 17.52
CA GLY A 120 1.33 -5.85 17.03
C GLY A 120 0.97 -5.53 15.59
N ALA A 121 0.23 -6.44 14.94
CA ALA A 121 -0.22 -6.27 13.57
C ALA A 121 -0.99 -4.95 13.36
N GLU A 122 -1.91 -4.58 14.27
CA GLU A 122 -2.64 -3.31 14.18
C GLU A 122 -1.72 -2.07 14.21
N ASP A 123 -0.71 -2.05 15.09
CA ASP A 123 0.25 -0.95 15.16
C ASP A 123 1.04 -0.80 13.86
N ILE A 124 1.49 -1.94 13.28
CA ILE A 124 2.18 -1.97 11.99
C ILE A 124 1.25 -1.39 10.93
N LEU A 125 0.00 -1.85 10.86
CA LEU A 125 -0.95 -1.33 9.89
C LEU A 125 -1.16 0.18 10.01
N PHE A 126 -1.32 0.71 11.22
CA PHE A 126 -1.51 2.16 11.41
C PHE A 126 -0.26 2.95 11.04
N HIS A 127 0.93 2.40 11.30
CA HIS A 127 2.19 2.98 10.87
C HIS A 127 2.27 3.03 9.33
N GLU A 128 2.07 1.89 8.67
CA GLU A 128 2.11 1.79 7.21
C GLU A 128 1.01 2.61 6.52
N TYR A 129 -0.20 2.63 7.10
CA TYR A 129 -1.29 3.44 6.58
C TYR A 129 -0.98 4.94 6.72
N THR A 130 -0.20 5.34 7.72
CA THR A 130 0.27 6.72 7.83
C THR A 130 1.25 7.05 6.68
N HIS A 131 2.13 6.13 6.28
CA HIS A 131 2.93 6.30 5.06
C HIS A 131 2.05 6.39 3.81
N HIS A 132 1.05 5.52 3.68
CA HIS A 132 0.07 5.58 2.58
C HIS A 132 -0.58 6.97 2.48
N PHE A 133 -1.11 7.47 3.60
CA PHE A 133 -1.78 8.76 3.70
C PHE A 133 -0.85 9.92 3.35
N MET A 134 0.38 9.87 3.86
CA MET A 134 1.41 10.87 3.59
C MET A 134 1.82 10.89 2.11
N LEU A 135 2.01 9.74 1.47
CA LEU A 135 2.32 9.64 0.04
C LEU A 135 1.18 10.15 -0.85
N HIS A 136 -0.07 9.96 -0.42
CA HIS A 136 -1.24 10.42 -1.16
C HIS A 136 -1.44 11.93 -1.05
N HIS A 137 -1.39 12.49 0.16
CA HIS A 137 -1.81 13.87 0.42
C HIS A 137 -0.66 14.87 0.56
N PHE A 138 0.54 14.40 0.90
CA PHE A 138 1.72 15.23 1.12
C PHE A 138 2.96 14.68 0.38
N PRO A 139 2.92 14.52 -0.96
CA PRO A 139 4.07 13.99 -1.71
C PRO A 139 5.17 15.06 -1.83
N ALA A 140 6.10 15.12 -0.87
CA ALA A 140 7.24 16.03 -0.88
C ALA A 140 8.54 15.38 -0.39
N ALA A 141 9.66 16.09 -0.55
CA ALA A 141 10.97 15.71 -0.03
C ALA A 141 11.03 15.94 1.49
N TYR A 142 10.62 14.94 2.26
CA TYR A 142 10.77 14.94 3.72
C TYR A 142 12.02 14.17 4.14
N PRO A 143 12.68 14.55 5.26
CA PRO A 143 13.78 13.77 5.77
C PRO A 143 13.25 12.47 6.40
N ALA A 144 14.04 11.40 6.31
CA ALA A 144 13.65 10.07 6.78
C ALA A 144 13.09 10.08 8.21
N TRP A 145 13.75 10.78 9.14
CA TRP A 145 13.30 10.86 10.53
C TRP A 145 11.89 11.47 10.67
N TYR A 146 11.50 12.41 9.81
CA TYR A 146 10.20 13.04 9.90
C TYR A 146 9.12 12.12 9.33
N VAL A 147 9.42 11.43 8.23
CA VAL A 147 8.51 10.41 7.65
C VAL A 147 8.23 9.31 8.69
N GLU A 148 9.28 8.78 9.31
CA GLU A 148 9.18 7.74 10.35
C GLU A 148 8.56 8.26 11.64
N GLY A 149 8.96 9.45 12.07
CA GLY A 149 8.47 10.07 13.30
C GLY A 149 6.99 10.42 13.23
N PHE A 150 6.51 10.85 12.06
CA PHE A 150 5.10 11.08 11.79
C PHE A 150 4.31 9.76 11.83
N ALA A 151 4.81 8.71 11.18
CA ALA A 151 4.19 7.38 11.22
C ALA A 151 4.13 6.79 12.64
N GLU A 152 5.24 6.82 13.40
CA GLU A 152 5.29 6.39 14.80
C GLU A 152 4.39 7.25 15.71
N PHE A 153 4.25 8.55 15.45
CA PHE A 153 3.40 9.43 16.25
C PHE A 153 1.92 9.10 16.12
N PHE A 154 1.44 8.89 14.89
CA PHE A 154 0.05 8.55 14.64
C PHE A 154 -0.26 7.09 14.94
N SER A 155 0.65 6.15 14.67
CA SER A 155 0.44 4.72 14.97
C SER A 155 0.34 4.44 16.46
N ALA A 156 0.90 5.30 17.33
CA ALA A 156 0.71 5.25 18.77
C ALA A 156 -0.70 5.73 19.20
N VAL A 157 -1.72 5.02 18.72
CA VAL A 157 -3.16 5.32 18.88
C VAL A 157 -3.85 4.29 19.79
N LYS A 158 -4.92 4.72 20.47
CA LYS A 158 -5.90 3.84 21.12
C LYS A 158 -7.31 4.31 20.80
N PHE A 159 -8.23 3.36 20.70
CA PHE A 159 -9.66 3.57 20.51
C PHE A 159 -10.43 3.08 21.75
N PRO A 160 -10.56 3.89 22.82
CA PRO A 160 -11.34 3.51 23.99
C PRO A 160 -12.82 3.24 23.67
N LYS A 161 -13.47 2.46 24.55
CA LYS A 161 -14.89 2.08 24.42
C LYS A 161 -15.88 3.25 24.48
N ASP A 162 -15.44 4.40 24.99
CA ASP A 162 -16.25 5.63 25.01
C ASP A 162 -16.34 6.31 23.63
N GLY A 163 -15.68 5.75 22.62
CA GLY A 163 -15.68 6.24 21.24
C GLY A 163 -14.64 7.31 20.97
N SER A 164 -13.88 7.77 21.98
CA SER A 164 -12.80 8.73 21.77
C SER A 164 -11.64 8.12 20.99
N ILE A 165 -10.77 8.98 20.47
CA ILE A 165 -9.51 8.57 19.84
C ILE A 165 -8.37 9.22 20.62
N GLN A 166 -7.45 8.41 21.13
CA GLN A 166 -6.25 8.89 21.83
C GLN A 166 -5.03 8.64 20.97
N PHE A 167 -4.26 9.66 20.63
CA PHE A 167 -3.13 9.56 19.69
C PHE A 167 -1.91 10.37 20.14
N GLY A 168 -0.76 10.14 19.49
CA GLY A 168 0.52 10.70 19.94
C GLY A 168 0.93 10.15 21.30
N ARG A 169 0.51 8.91 21.62
CA ARG A 169 0.89 8.23 22.85
C ARG A 169 2.36 7.80 22.76
N ILE A 170 2.93 7.40 23.89
CA ILE A 170 4.27 6.82 23.90
C ILE A 170 4.20 5.41 23.29
N PRO A 171 5.00 5.09 22.24
CA PRO A 171 5.09 3.75 21.68
C PRO A 171 5.87 2.87 22.66
N MET A 172 5.14 2.08 23.46
CA MET A 172 5.73 1.30 24.56
C MET A 172 6.77 0.28 24.08
N ALA A 173 6.66 -0.22 22.84
CA ALA A 173 7.69 -1.08 22.25
C ALA A 173 9.06 -0.38 22.08
N ARG A 174 9.08 0.93 21.88
CA ARG A 174 10.32 1.72 21.69
C ARG A 174 10.86 2.32 22.99
N ALA A 175 10.02 2.43 24.02
CA ALA A 175 10.35 3.13 25.26
C ALA A 175 11.56 2.52 26.03
N PRO A 176 11.71 1.18 26.16
CA PRO A 176 12.85 0.59 26.87
C PRO A 176 14.20 1.05 26.30
N THR A 177 14.37 0.99 24.98
CA THR A 177 15.63 1.33 24.31
C THR A 177 15.94 2.82 24.43
N LEU A 178 14.92 3.70 24.34
CA LEU A 178 15.11 5.14 24.54
C LEU A 178 15.56 5.51 25.95
N VAL A 179 15.02 4.84 26.97
CA VAL A 179 15.31 5.13 28.38
C VAL A 179 16.64 4.50 28.82
N GLN A 180 16.96 3.29 28.37
CA GLN A 180 18.14 2.54 28.80
C GLN A 180 19.41 2.95 28.06
N ASP A 181 19.35 3.14 26.73
CA ASP A 181 20.54 3.38 25.90
C ASP A 181 20.79 4.87 25.58
N SER A 182 19.79 5.73 25.83
CA SER A 182 19.67 7.13 25.38
C SER A 182 19.12 7.30 23.96
N PRO A 183 18.47 8.45 23.67
CA PRO A 183 18.05 8.81 22.31
C PRO A 183 19.18 8.72 21.29
N TYR A 184 18.79 8.51 20.04
CA TYR A 184 19.69 8.56 18.89
C TYR A 184 20.24 9.99 18.72
N PRO A 185 21.54 10.19 18.42
CA PRO A 185 22.10 11.52 18.26
C PRO A 185 21.36 12.30 17.16
N LEU A 186 20.92 13.52 17.44
CA LEU A 186 20.10 14.27 16.48
C LEU A 186 20.88 14.58 15.20
N LYS A 187 22.18 14.88 15.32
CA LYS A 187 23.03 15.10 14.14
C LYS A 187 23.02 13.91 13.19
N ASP A 188 23.03 12.69 13.71
CA ASP A 188 22.91 11.49 12.90
C ASP A 188 21.48 11.32 12.38
N LEU A 189 20.47 11.49 13.23
CA LEU A 189 19.04 11.39 12.87
C LEU A 189 18.67 12.25 11.65
N PHE A 190 19.15 13.51 11.61
CA PHE A 190 18.91 14.42 10.50
C PHE A 190 19.70 14.08 9.22
N ALA A 191 20.82 13.37 9.34
CA ALA A 191 21.75 13.14 8.25
C ALA A 191 21.60 11.78 7.55
N ARG A 192 20.95 10.80 8.19
CA ARG A 192 20.83 9.43 7.66
C ARG A 192 19.39 8.96 7.50
N ASP A 193 19.24 8.05 6.56
CA ASP A 193 18.10 7.14 6.44
C ASP A 193 18.22 5.96 7.43
N THR A 194 17.35 4.95 7.29
CA THR A 194 17.39 3.79 8.17
C THR A 194 18.37 2.70 7.70
N ASP A 195 19.18 2.95 6.67
CA ASP A 195 20.05 1.93 6.08
C ASP A 195 21.16 1.48 7.03
N GLY A 196 21.45 0.17 7.02
CA GLY A 196 22.49 -0.45 7.84
C GLY A 196 22.30 -0.35 9.36
N LEU A 197 21.17 0.17 9.86
CA LEU A 197 20.90 0.22 11.29
C LEU A 197 20.63 -1.20 11.83
N GLY A 198 21.44 -1.63 12.78
CA GLY A 198 21.14 -2.83 13.56
C GLY A 198 19.90 -2.64 14.43
N LEU A 199 19.28 -3.73 14.88
CA LEU A 199 18.01 -3.72 15.65
C LEU A 199 17.98 -2.65 16.76
N ARG A 200 19.03 -2.59 17.59
CA ARG A 200 19.13 -1.62 18.70
C ARG A 200 19.12 -0.17 18.21
N ASP A 201 19.92 0.16 17.21
CA ASP A 201 20.01 1.53 16.72
C ASP A 201 18.79 1.90 15.87
N GLY A 202 18.15 0.94 15.22
CA GLY A 202 16.83 1.10 14.61
C GLY A 202 15.78 1.51 15.64
N ASP A 203 15.65 0.77 16.74
CA ASP A 203 14.71 1.12 17.83
C ASP A 203 14.98 2.52 18.40
N ARG A 204 16.26 2.88 18.57
CA ARG A 204 16.65 4.24 18.99
C ARG A 204 16.27 5.28 17.95
N TYR A 205 16.50 5.01 16.65
CA TYR A 205 16.15 5.92 15.56
C TYR A 205 14.65 6.19 15.54
N TYR A 206 13.81 5.15 15.44
CA TYR A 206 12.35 5.26 15.41
C TYR A 206 11.81 5.92 16.68
N GLY A 207 12.30 5.51 17.86
CA GLY A 207 11.90 6.11 19.11
C GLY A 207 12.28 7.60 19.22
N THR A 208 13.44 7.99 18.67
CA THR A 208 13.89 9.39 18.70
C THR A 208 13.13 10.23 17.68
N ALA A 209 12.85 9.67 16.50
CA ALA A 209 12.00 10.26 15.48
C ALA A 209 10.58 10.55 16.02
N TRP A 210 9.99 9.57 16.73
CA TRP A 210 8.75 9.76 17.47
C TRP A 210 8.87 10.88 18.51
N LEU A 211 9.90 10.85 19.36
CA LEU A 211 10.08 11.81 20.44
C LEU A 211 10.25 13.24 19.92
N LEU A 212 10.98 13.41 18.80
CA LEU A 212 11.19 14.70 18.15
C LEU A 212 9.91 15.23 17.51
N THR A 213 9.15 14.35 16.86
CA THR A 213 7.82 14.69 16.30
C THR A 213 6.86 15.11 17.41
N HIS A 214 6.82 14.34 18.51
CA HIS A 214 6.02 14.64 19.70
C HIS A 214 6.43 15.98 20.32
N TYR A 215 7.74 16.22 20.47
CA TYR A 215 8.28 17.48 20.98
C TYR A 215 7.76 18.68 20.17
N PHE A 216 7.96 18.67 18.84
CA PHE A 216 7.48 19.77 18.01
C PHE A 216 5.96 19.87 18.01
N GLN A 217 5.23 18.75 18.05
CA GLN A 217 3.79 18.77 18.09
C GLN A 217 3.25 19.42 19.37
N TYR A 218 3.85 19.21 20.54
CA TYR A 218 3.32 19.77 21.81
C TYR A 218 4.03 21.05 22.29
N LYS A 219 5.20 21.40 21.73
CA LYS A 219 5.89 22.66 22.01
C LYS A 219 5.54 23.72 20.98
N ALA A 220 4.45 24.44 21.24
CA ALA A 220 3.93 25.48 20.34
C ALA A 220 4.97 26.56 19.98
N ASP A 221 5.86 26.90 20.90
CA ASP A 221 6.96 27.85 20.72
C ASP A 221 8.06 27.36 19.75
N ARG A 222 8.11 26.07 19.46
CA ARG A 222 9.10 25.44 18.56
C ARG A 222 8.50 24.97 17.23
N ARG A 223 7.17 24.95 17.07
CA ARG A 223 6.50 24.52 15.83
C ARG A 223 6.93 25.33 14.59
N ALA A 224 7.19 26.62 14.77
CA ALA A 224 7.63 27.49 13.68
C ALA A 224 9.03 27.10 13.16
N GLU A 225 9.92 26.63 14.03
CA GLU A 225 11.28 26.18 13.66
C GLU A 225 11.23 24.98 12.71
N ILE A 226 10.49 23.93 13.10
CA ILE A 226 10.38 22.73 12.26
C ILE A 226 9.61 23.00 10.97
N SER A 227 8.55 23.82 11.02
CA SER A 227 7.77 24.16 9.82
C SER A 227 8.63 24.91 8.80
N HIS A 228 9.49 25.81 9.26
CA HIS A 228 10.44 26.52 8.42
C HIS A 228 11.47 25.57 7.80
N TYR A 229 12.08 24.70 8.61
CA TYR A 229 13.04 23.70 8.11
C TYR A 229 12.44 22.77 7.05
N LEU A 230 11.26 22.19 7.31
CA LEU A 230 10.61 21.27 6.37
C LEU A 230 10.16 21.97 5.09
N LYS A 231 9.70 23.23 5.18
CA LYS A 231 9.32 24.02 4.01
C LYS A 231 10.53 24.30 3.11
N ASP A 232 11.65 24.71 3.68
CA ASP A 232 12.86 25.01 2.91
C ASP A 232 13.48 23.75 2.32
N LEU A 233 13.40 22.62 3.04
CA LEU A 233 13.82 21.32 2.52
C LEU A 233 12.95 20.89 1.33
N ALA A 234 11.63 20.95 1.48
CA ALA A 234 10.69 20.59 0.41
C ALA A 234 10.80 21.53 -0.81
N ALA A 235 11.19 22.80 -0.59
CA ALA A 235 11.47 23.76 -1.65
C ALA A 235 12.85 23.54 -2.33
N GLY A 236 13.69 22.67 -1.79
CA GLY A 236 15.03 22.39 -2.31
C GLY A 236 16.00 23.56 -2.15
N VAL A 237 15.89 24.33 -1.05
CA VAL A 237 16.82 25.44 -0.76
C VAL A 237 18.25 24.90 -0.70
N PRO A 238 19.21 25.44 -1.48
CA PRO A 238 20.59 24.97 -1.47
C PRO A 238 21.31 25.38 -0.17
N ASP A 239 22.36 24.63 0.19
CA ASP A 239 23.29 24.94 1.28
C ASP A 239 22.65 25.13 2.67
N MET A 240 21.49 24.51 2.93
CA MET A 240 20.79 24.56 4.22
C MET A 240 21.73 24.31 5.40
N LYS A 241 21.79 25.27 6.33
CA LYS A 241 22.55 25.15 7.58
C LYS A 241 21.61 24.75 8.70
N LEU A 242 21.61 23.46 9.03
CA LEU A 242 20.66 22.86 9.98
C LEU A 242 20.62 23.58 11.33
N ASP A 243 21.77 24.00 11.87
CA ASP A 243 21.85 24.73 13.14
C ASP A 243 21.12 26.08 13.12
N GLY A 244 20.96 26.71 11.95
CA GLY A 244 20.28 27.99 11.81
C GLY A 244 18.76 27.90 11.98
N TYR A 245 18.18 26.70 11.91
CA TYR A 245 16.73 26.51 12.02
C TYR A 245 16.24 26.38 13.46
N PHE A 246 17.10 26.02 14.40
CA PHE A 246 16.71 25.67 15.77
C PHE A 246 17.42 26.57 16.77
N ALA A 247 16.70 27.14 17.74
CA ALA A 247 17.37 27.99 18.73
C ALA A 247 18.34 27.16 19.58
N GLY A 248 19.61 27.56 19.59
CA GLY A 248 20.71 26.80 20.21
C GLY A 248 21.33 25.73 19.30
N GLY A 249 20.97 25.69 18.02
CA GLY A 249 21.44 24.69 17.06
C GLY A 249 20.91 23.30 17.34
N VAL A 250 21.42 22.31 16.61
CA VAL A 250 21.06 20.90 16.79
C VAL A 250 21.43 20.39 18.18
N GLU A 251 22.55 20.85 18.74
CA GLU A 251 22.98 20.49 20.09
C GLU A 251 22.02 21.04 21.16
N GLY A 252 21.54 22.28 20.99
CA GLY A 252 20.52 22.87 21.84
C GLY A 252 19.20 22.08 21.78
N LEU A 253 18.76 21.73 20.57
CA LEU A 253 17.58 20.90 20.35
C LEU A 253 17.73 19.52 21.02
N GLU A 254 18.89 18.87 20.92
CA GLU A 254 19.13 17.57 21.55
C GLU A 254 19.07 17.66 23.08
N LYS A 255 19.65 18.72 23.66
CA LYS A 255 19.57 18.98 25.10
C LYS A 255 18.12 19.19 25.54
N ASP A 256 17.36 19.99 24.80
CA ASP A 256 15.95 20.25 25.07
C ASP A 256 15.12 18.96 24.96
N LEU A 257 15.39 18.13 23.95
CA LEU A 257 14.70 16.85 23.74
C LEU A 257 14.97 15.86 24.88
N LYS A 258 16.23 15.73 25.33
CA LYS A 258 16.59 14.91 26.51
C LYS A 258 15.90 15.42 27.78
N ALA A 259 15.77 16.73 27.96
CA ALA A 259 15.06 17.32 29.09
C ALA A 259 13.54 17.08 28.98
N TYR A 260 12.98 17.13 27.77
CA TYR A 260 11.57 16.86 27.50
C TYR A 260 11.19 15.42 27.83
N MET A 261 12.00 14.45 27.40
CA MET A 261 11.81 13.01 27.65
C MET A 261 11.67 12.64 29.14
N ARG A 262 12.27 13.43 30.03
CA ARG A 262 12.23 13.19 31.49
C ARG A 262 10.94 13.67 32.15
N ARG A 263 10.05 14.35 31.42
CA ARG A 263 8.77 14.84 31.92
C ARG A 263 7.65 13.86 31.57
N PRO A 264 6.52 13.88 32.30
CA PRO A 264 5.31 13.21 31.84
C PRO A 264 4.91 13.73 30.47
N LEU A 265 4.79 12.84 29.48
CA LEU A 265 4.40 13.18 28.12
C LEU A 265 2.90 13.06 27.94
N SER A 266 2.28 14.10 27.37
CA SER A 266 0.85 14.13 27.08
C SER A 266 0.51 13.32 25.83
N ALA A 267 -0.75 12.91 25.73
CA ALA A 267 -1.35 12.39 24.51
C ALA A 267 -2.55 13.26 24.15
N SER A 268 -2.88 13.31 22.86
CA SER A 268 -4.03 14.06 22.37
C SER A 268 -5.26 13.17 22.43
N ARG A 269 -6.43 13.81 22.59
CA ARG A 269 -7.73 13.15 22.60
C ARG A 269 -8.66 13.87 21.65
N LEU A 270 -9.26 13.13 20.73
CA LEU A 270 -10.43 13.57 19.97
C LEU A 270 -11.68 13.01 20.64
N ASP A 271 -12.70 13.87 20.75
CA ASP A 271 -14.01 13.47 21.23
C ASP A 271 -14.68 12.50 20.24
N PRO A 272 -15.62 11.65 20.70
CA PRO A 272 -16.28 10.66 19.84
C PRO A 272 -16.97 11.25 18.61
N SER A 273 -17.42 12.51 18.68
CA SER A 273 -18.08 13.21 17.58
C SER A 273 -17.11 13.84 16.58
N ALA A 274 -15.80 13.82 16.83
CA ALA A 274 -14.81 14.48 15.98
C ALA A 274 -14.56 13.73 14.66
N VAL A 275 -14.85 12.43 14.63
CA VAL A 275 -14.72 11.56 13.45
C VAL A 275 -16.01 10.78 13.30
N THR A 276 -16.62 10.83 12.12
CA THR A 276 -17.82 10.06 11.80
C THR A 276 -17.42 8.86 10.94
N VAL A 277 -17.74 7.66 11.40
CA VAL A 277 -17.57 6.44 10.61
C VAL A 277 -18.82 6.24 9.76
N GLY A 278 -18.63 6.04 8.46
CA GLY A 278 -19.71 5.75 7.52
C GLY A 278 -20.31 4.34 7.68
N ALA A 279 -21.16 3.95 6.73
CA ALA A 279 -21.69 2.59 6.70
C ALA A 279 -20.58 1.57 6.42
N ILE A 280 -20.61 0.45 7.16
CA ILE A 280 -19.73 -0.70 6.95
C ILE A 280 -20.61 -1.86 6.50
N ALA A 281 -20.48 -2.28 5.25
CA ALA A 281 -21.23 -3.40 4.69
C ALA A 281 -20.40 -4.68 4.83
N ILE A 282 -20.93 -5.69 5.53
CA ILE A 282 -20.25 -6.99 5.68
C ILE A 282 -21.04 -8.08 4.99
N GLY A 283 -20.35 -8.96 4.27
CA GLY A 283 -20.95 -10.11 3.59
C GLY A 283 -19.93 -11.21 3.31
N PRO A 284 -20.40 -12.38 2.85
CA PRO A 284 -19.51 -13.46 2.40
C PRO A 284 -18.74 -13.04 1.15
N VAL A 285 -17.46 -13.43 1.08
CA VAL A 285 -16.68 -13.40 -0.16
C VAL A 285 -17.20 -14.49 -1.09
N ASP A 286 -17.18 -14.24 -2.42
CA ASP A 286 -17.47 -15.26 -3.42
C ASP A 286 -16.64 -16.54 -3.16
N PRO A 287 -17.22 -17.76 -3.22
CA PRO A 287 -16.49 -18.98 -2.89
C PRO A 287 -15.22 -19.21 -3.72
N ALA A 288 -15.21 -18.84 -5.00
CA ALA A 288 -14.03 -18.99 -5.85
C ALA A 288 -12.96 -17.98 -5.45
N GLN A 289 -13.34 -16.72 -5.21
CA GLN A 289 -12.43 -15.70 -4.71
C GLN A 289 -11.85 -16.09 -3.35
N GLY A 290 -12.69 -16.50 -2.39
CA GLY A 290 -12.26 -16.92 -1.06
C GLY A 290 -11.28 -18.10 -1.07
N ALA A 291 -11.44 -19.03 -2.03
CA ALA A 291 -10.51 -20.14 -2.23
C ALA A 291 -9.17 -19.71 -2.85
N LEU A 292 -9.11 -18.54 -3.48
CA LEU A 292 -7.95 -18.03 -4.21
C LEU A 292 -7.19 -16.91 -3.48
N ILE A 293 -7.74 -16.31 -2.41
CA ILE A 293 -7.14 -15.16 -1.70
C ILE A 293 -5.64 -15.36 -1.41
N GLU A 294 -5.24 -16.50 -0.84
CA GLU A 294 -3.84 -16.72 -0.48
C GLU A 294 -2.93 -16.87 -1.70
N ASP A 295 -3.40 -17.51 -2.79
CA ASP A 295 -2.62 -17.64 -4.02
C ASP A 295 -2.56 -16.32 -4.81
N GLU A 296 -3.63 -15.52 -4.77
CA GLU A 296 -3.64 -14.17 -5.31
C GLU A 296 -2.67 -13.26 -4.56
N LEU A 297 -2.61 -13.35 -3.23
CA LEU A 297 -1.60 -12.62 -2.44
C LEU A 297 -0.18 -13.04 -2.81
N ARG A 298 0.06 -14.32 -3.14
CA ARG A 298 1.38 -14.78 -3.64
C ARG A 298 1.71 -14.18 -4.99
N LEU A 299 0.74 -14.05 -5.89
CA LEU A 299 0.89 -13.45 -7.21
C LEU A 299 1.11 -11.93 -7.13
N MET A 300 0.32 -11.22 -6.31
CA MET A 300 0.42 -9.76 -6.19
C MET A 300 1.68 -9.32 -5.45
N ASN A 301 2.24 -10.15 -4.55
CA ASN A 301 3.42 -9.79 -3.75
C ASN A 301 4.75 -10.02 -4.48
N HIS A 302 4.81 -9.61 -5.74
CA HIS A 302 5.98 -9.67 -6.63
C HIS A 302 6.75 -11.00 -6.47
N PRO A 303 6.18 -12.12 -6.93
CA PRO A 303 6.80 -13.43 -6.81
C PRO A 303 8.13 -13.46 -7.55
N ARG A 304 9.05 -14.30 -7.08
CA ARG A 304 10.28 -14.57 -7.84
C ARG A 304 9.93 -15.45 -9.03
N THR A 305 10.69 -15.35 -10.11
CA THR A 305 10.42 -16.12 -11.33
C THR A 305 10.35 -17.63 -11.07
N GLU A 306 11.16 -18.15 -10.14
CA GLU A 306 11.13 -19.58 -9.77
C GLU A 306 9.86 -20.01 -9.02
N ASP A 307 9.11 -19.08 -8.40
CA ASP A 307 7.89 -19.39 -7.65
C ASP A 307 6.64 -19.45 -8.57
N LEU A 308 6.71 -18.84 -9.76
CA LEU A 308 5.57 -18.69 -10.68
C LEU A 308 4.96 -20.03 -11.14
N PRO A 309 5.72 -21.06 -11.55
CA PRO A 309 5.12 -22.33 -11.97
C PRO A 309 4.27 -23.00 -10.87
N ASP A 310 4.69 -22.84 -9.61
CA ASP A 310 3.97 -23.37 -8.46
C ASP A 310 2.70 -22.57 -8.15
N ILE A 311 2.75 -21.24 -8.29
CA ILE A 311 1.60 -20.34 -8.15
C ILE A 311 0.56 -20.66 -9.23
N VAL A 312 0.96 -20.74 -10.50
CA VAL A 312 0.08 -21.08 -11.63
C VAL A 312 -0.57 -22.45 -11.40
N ARG A 313 0.19 -23.46 -11.01
CA ARG A 313 -0.36 -24.80 -10.73
C ARG A 313 -1.41 -24.76 -9.62
N ALA A 314 -1.17 -24.00 -8.54
CA ALA A 314 -2.12 -23.87 -7.43
C ALA A 314 -3.41 -23.15 -7.87
N ILE A 315 -3.29 -22.00 -8.53
CA ILE A 315 -4.43 -21.22 -9.04
C ILE A 315 -5.24 -22.06 -10.04
N ARG A 316 -4.57 -22.75 -10.98
CA ARG A 316 -5.22 -23.62 -11.96
C ARG A 316 -6.00 -24.76 -11.31
N ALA A 317 -5.42 -25.40 -10.30
CA ALA A 317 -6.07 -26.48 -9.57
C ALA A 317 -7.31 -25.99 -8.82
N THR A 318 -7.29 -24.77 -8.29
CA THR A 318 -8.45 -24.14 -7.65
C THR A 318 -9.49 -23.69 -8.67
N ALA A 319 -9.08 -23.01 -9.75
CA ALA A 319 -9.97 -22.59 -10.83
C ALA A 319 -10.72 -23.76 -11.50
N ALA A 320 -10.09 -24.94 -11.60
CA ALA A 320 -10.74 -26.15 -12.08
C ALA A 320 -11.94 -26.61 -11.22
N LYS A 321 -11.98 -26.24 -9.94
CA LYS A 321 -13.12 -26.49 -9.03
C LYS A 321 -14.24 -25.44 -9.21
N PHE A 322 -13.93 -24.31 -9.84
CA PHE A 322 -14.86 -23.20 -10.08
C PHE A 322 -14.90 -22.83 -11.58
N PRO A 323 -15.24 -23.77 -12.48
CA PRO A 323 -15.14 -23.55 -13.93
C PRO A 323 -16.06 -22.45 -14.49
N SER A 324 -17.06 -22.03 -13.72
CA SER A 324 -17.99 -20.94 -14.04
C SER A 324 -17.63 -19.61 -13.37
N SER A 325 -16.50 -19.52 -12.66
CA SER A 325 -16.05 -18.27 -12.04
C SER A 325 -15.19 -17.48 -13.01
N ALA A 326 -15.72 -16.34 -13.51
CA ALA A 326 -14.95 -15.40 -14.32
C ALA A 326 -13.74 -14.86 -13.55
N TYR A 327 -13.88 -14.64 -12.24
CA TYR A 327 -12.80 -14.21 -11.34
C TYR A 327 -11.63 -15.20 -11.34
N ALA A 328 -11.92 -16.49 -11.10
CA ALA A 328 -10.89 -17.52 -11.02
C ALA A 328 -10.10 -17.66 -12.33
N LEU A 329 -10.80 -17.57 -13.47
CA LEU A 329 -10.17 -17.64 -14.79
C LEU A 329 -9.38 -16.37 -15.13
N ALA A 330 -9.85 -15.18 -14.72
CA ALA A 330 -9.11 -13.94 -14.90
C ALA A 330 -7.81 -13.91 -14.07
N LEU A 331 -7.85 -14.36 -12.82
CA LEU A 331 -6.66 -14.51 -11.98
C LEU A 331 -5.69 -15.56 -12.55
N LEU A 332 -6.22 -16.68 -13.04
CA LEU A 332 -5.39 -17.70 -13.71
C LEU A 332 -4.70 -17.12 -14.95
N ALA A 333 -5.41 -16.36 -15.77
CA ALA A 333 -4.84 -15.71 -16.94
C ALA A 333 -3.73 -14.70 -16.60
N GLU A 334 -3.87 -13.97 -15.47
CA GLU A 334 -2.79 -13.09 -14.98
C GLU A 334 -1.57 -13.90 -14.54
N ALA A 335 -1.76 -14.97 -13.77
CA ALA A 335 -0.67 -15.84 -13.33
C ALA A 335 0.05 -16.52 -14.50
N GLU A 336 -0.70 -17.01 -15.48
CA GLU A 336 -0.16 -17.62 -16.70
C GLU A 336 0.60 -16.60 -17.55
N TRP A 337 0.13 -15.36 -17.63
CA TRP A 337 0.84 -14.29 -18.32
C TRP A 337 2.17 -13.97 -17.62
N GLU A 338 2.18 -13.82 -16.30
CA GLU A 338 3.43 -13.59 -15.54
C GLU A 338 4.41 -14.75 -15.68
N ALA A 339 3.91 -15.99 -15.81
CA ALA A 339 4.71 -17.19 -16.04
C ALA A 339 5.13 -17.40 -17.51
N GLU A 340 4.90 -16.42 -18.39
CA GLU A 340 5.21 -16.47 -19.84
C GLU A 340 4.41 -17.56 -20.60
N GLU A 341 3.33 -18.09 -20.02
CA GLU A 341 2.40 -19.05 -20.65
C GLU A 341 1.35 -18.32 -21.52
N LYS A 342 1.82 -17.43 -22.42
CA LYS A 342 1.01 -16.44 -23.16
C LYS A 342 -0.25 -17.00 -23.85
N ALA A 343 -0.16 -18.19 -24.43
CA ALA A 343 -1.29 -18.81 -25.14
C ALA A 343 -2.39 -19.30 -24.17
N ALA A 344 -1.99 -19.83 -23.01
CA ALA A 344 -2.93 -20.23 -21.96
C ALA A 344 -3.60 -19.00 -21.36
N ALA A 345 -2.81 -17.97 -21.03
CA ALA A 345 -3.30 -16.70 -20.51
C ALA A 345 -4.39 -16.08 -21.41
N LEU A 346 -4.16 -16.06 -22.73
CA LEU A 346 -5.15 -15.55 -23.68
C LEU A 346 -6.43 -16.39 -23.69
N ALA A 347 -6.32 -17.71 -23.68
CA ALA A 347 -7.46 -18.62 -23.70
C ALA A 347 -8.32 -18.49 -22.43
N ASP A 348 -7.69 -18.43 -21.25
CA ASP A 348 -8.43 -18.31 -19.98
C ASP A 348 -8.99 -16.90 -19.77
N ALA A 349 -8.32 -15.85 -20.26
CA ALA A 349 -8.90 -14.52 -20.31
C ALA A 349 -10.14 -14.46 -21.22
N ASP A 350 -10.12 -15.10 -22.39
CA ASP A 350 -11.27 -15.18 -23.29
C ASP A 350 -12.44 -15.96 -22.64
N ARG A 351 -12.15 -17.04 -21.91
CA ARG A 351 -13.16 -17.77 -21.13
C ARG A 351 -13.76 -16.93 -20.00
N ALA A 352 -12.93 -16.18 -19.28
CA ALA A 352 -13.39 -15.25 -18.24
C ALA A 352 -14.33 -14.18 -18.82
N ILE A 353 -13.97 -13.58 -19.96
CA ILE A 353 -14.81 -12.59 -20.67
C ILE A 353 -16.13 -13.21 -21.15
N ALA A 354 -16.13 -14.48 -21.57
CA ALA A 354 -17.36 -15.14 -21.99
C ALA A 354 -18.34 -15.37 -20.82
N LEU A 355 -17.83 -15.56 -19.60
CA LEU A 355 -18.64 -15.68 -18.39
C LEU A 355 -19.08 -14.33 -17.83
N ASP A 356 -18.19 -13.33 -17.86
CA ASP A 356 -18.47 -11.96 -17.45
C ASP A 356 -17.89 -10.94 -18.46
N PRO A 357 -18.71 -10.47 -19.42
CA PRO A 357 -18.32 -9.46 -20.40
C PRO A 357 -18.07 -8.06 -19.80
N GLY A 358 -18.33 -7.86 -18.50
CA GLY A 358 -18.07 -6.63 -17.77
C GLY A 358 -16.80 -6.68 -16.90
N LEU A 359 -16.03 -7.77 -16.92
CA LEU A 359 -14.88 -7.92 -16.03
C LEU A 359 -13.63 -7.23 -16.60
N SER A 360 -13.32 -6.02 -16.09
CA SER A 360 -12.12 -5.26 -16.51
C SER A 360 -10.85 -6.10 -16.40
N ARG A 361 -10.68 -6.81 -15.28
CA ARG A 361 -9.54 -7.68 -14.99
C ARG A 361 -9.24 -8.68 -16.12
N ALA A 362 -10.27 -9.34 -16.64
CA ALA A 362 -10.13 -10.31 -17.72
C ALA A 362 -9.70 -9.64 -19.04
N TYR A 363 -10.27 -8.48 -19.36
CA TYR A 363 -9.82 -7.70 -20.52
C TYR A 363 -8.39 -7.17 -20.37
N SER A 364 -7.95 -6.80 -19.17
CA SER A 364 -6.56 -6.42 -18.91
C SER A 364 -5.59 -7.58 -19.13
N ALA A 365 -5.89 -8.77 -18.59
CA ALA A 365 -5.08 -9.98 -18.79
C ALA A 365 -4.98 -10.32 -20.28
N ARG A 366 -6.11 -10.28 -20.99
CA ARG A 366 -6.17 -10.42 -22.45
C ARG A 366 -5.31 -9.40 -23.17
N ALA A 367 -5.40 -8.12 -22.78
CA ALA A 367 -4.65 -7.04 -23.39
C ALA A 367 -3.14 -7.20 -23.23
N ARG A 368 -2.65 -7.66 -22.07
CA ARG A 368 -1.23 -7.93 -21.82
C ARG A 368 -0.67 -8.99 -22.75
N ALA A 369 -1.33 -10.15 -22.81
CA ALA A 369 -0.93 -11.24 -23.69
C ALA A 369 -0.93 -10.81 -25.18
N LEU A 370 -1.93 -10.02 -25.59
CA LEU A 370 -2.01 -9.50 -26.96
C LEU A 370 -0.96 -8.42 -27.27
N LEU A 371 -0.61 -7.56 -26.30
CA LEU A 371 0.43 -6.55 -26.48
C LEU A 371 1.79 -7.19 -26.72
N GLU A 372 2.13 -8.23 -25.97
CA GLU A 372 3.38 -8.97 -26.18
C GLU A 372 3.38 -9.72 -27.49
N ARG A 373 2.27 -10.38 -27.84
CA ARG A 373 2.15 -10.99 -29.17
C ARG A 373 2.29 -9.97 -30.29
N ALA A 374 1.69 -8.78 -30.15
CA ALA A 374 1.82 -7.72 -31.13
C ALA A 374 3.27 -7.19 -31.23
N GLN A 375 3.99 -7.14 -30.11
CA GLN A 375 5.41 -6.77 -30.08
C GLN A 375 6.30 -7.82 -30.76
N ASP A 376 5.98 -9.10 -30.59
CA ASP A 376 6.75 -10.23 -31.11
C ASP A 376 6.50 -10.41 -32.63
N ASP A 377 5.23 -10.32 -33.07
CA ASP A 377 4.81 -10.60 -34.45
C ASP A 377 4.77 -9.35 -35.35
N ASP A 378 4.67 -8.16 -34.76
CA ASP A 378 4.47 -6.86 -35.42
C ASP A 378 3.34 -6.83 -36.47
N LYS A 379 2.26 -7.57 -36.23
CA LYS A 379 1.07 -7.58 -37.09
C LYS A 379 0.09 -6.50 -36.66
N GLU A 380 -0.37 -5.68 -37.61
CA GLU A 380 -1.36 -4.63 -37.35
C GLU A 380 -2.68 -5.19 -36.75
N GLU A 381 -3.04 -6.42 -37.07
CA GLU A 381 -4.21 -7.11 -36.49
C GLU A 381 -4.04 -7.38 -35.00
N ASP A 382 -2.84 -7.76 -34.55
CA ASP A 382 -2.53 -8.00 -33.14
C ASP A 382 -2.52 -6.69 -32.35
N TRP A 383 -1.93 -5.63 -32.91
CA TRP A 383 -2.03 -4.28 -32.33
C TRP A 383 -3.49 -3.83 -32.19
N LYS A 384 -4.33 -4.02 -33.22
CA LYS A 384 -5.76 -3.68 -33.15
C LYS A 384 -6.49 -4.52 -32.10
N ALA A 385 -6.17 -5.81 -31.97
CA ALA A 385 -6.77 -6.70 -30.99
C ALA A 385 -6.40 -6.29 -29.55
N ALA A 386 -5.14 -5.94 -29.32
CA ALA A 386 -4.65 -5.43 -28.04
C ALA A 386 -5.36 -4.13 -27.65
N LEU A 387 -5.38 -3.13 -28.54
CA LEU A 387 -6.06 -1.85 -28.29
C LEU A 387 -7.56 -2.04 -28.01
N LYS A 388 -8.23 -2.93 -28.75
CA LYS A 388 -9.64 -3.25 -28.51
C LYS A 388 -9.88 -3.84 -27.11
N ALA A 389 -8.98 -4.71 -26.64
CA ALA A 389 -9.05 -5.27 -25.29
C ALA A 389 -8.85 -4.18 -24.22
N ILE A 390 -7.86 -3.30 -24.40
CA ILE A 390 -7.58 -2.17 -23.50
C ILE A 390 -8.79 -1.23 -23.38
N VAL A 391 -9.38 -0.84 -24.51
CA VAL A 391 -10.57 0.03 -24.53
C VAL A 391 -11.78 -0.64 -23.88
N LYS A 392 -11.91 -1.97 -24.01
CA LYS A 392 -12.96 -2.72 -23.32
C LYS A 392 -12.75 -2.77 -21.81
N ALA A 393 -11.52 -3.00 -21.35
CA ALA A 393 -11.17 -2.94 -19.94
C ALA A 393 -11.47 -1.55 -19.34
N ASN A 394 -10.98 -0.47 -19.95
CA ASN A 394 -11.24 0.90 -19.49
C ASN A 394 -12.73 1.28 -19.45
N ARG A 395 -13.58 0.64 -20.27
CA ARG A 395 -15.04 0.87 -20.24
C ARG A 395 -15.75 0.02 -19.20
N ALA A 396 -15.19 -1.14 -18.86
CA ALA A 396 -15.70 -2.03 -17.83
C ALA A 396 -15.48 -1.43 -16.44
N ASP A 397 -14.31 -0.81 -16.23
CA ASP A 397 -13.99 -0.07 -15.01
C ASP A 397 -13.13 1.15 -15.36
N THR A 398 -13.66 2.36 -15.13
CA THR A 398 -12.95 3.61 -15.42
C THR A 398 -11.94 3.98 -14.34
N GLU A 399 -11.99 3.33 -13.17
CA GLU A 399 -11.12 3.57 -12.02
C GLU A 399 -10.10 2.45 -11.83
N ASP A 400 -10.03 1.49 -12.76
CA ASP A 400 -8.98 0.48 -12.80
C ASP A 400 -7.69 1.09 -13.38
N PRO A 401 -6.60 1.21 -12.60
CA PRO A 401 -5.36 1.84 -13.06
C PRO A 401 -4.63 1.00 -14.13
N VAL A 402 -4.89 -0.31 -14.19
CA VAL A 402 -4.23 -1.22 -15.13
C VAL A 402 -4.53 -0.88 -16.60
N PRO A 403 -5.79 -0.87 -17.06
CA PRO A 403 -6.09 -0.57 -18.46
C PRO A 403 -5.77 0.88 -18.85
N LEU A 404 -5.77 1.82 -17.89
CA LEU A 404 -5.32 3.18 -18.10
C LEU A 404 -3.83 3.22 -18.45
N ALA A 405 -3.00 2.52 -17.68
CA ALA A 405 -1.56 2.41 -17.96
C ALA A 405 -1.26 1.56 -19.20
N LEU A 406 -2.03 0.49 -19.46
CA LEU A 406 -1.87 -0.32 -20.67
C LEU A 406 -2.12 0.49 -21.95
N PHE A 407 -3.02 1.48 -21.93
CA PHE A 407 -3.25 2.35 -23.08
C PHE A 407 -1.99 3.18 -23.42
N TYR A 408 -1.32 3.75 -22.41
CA TYR A 408 -0.02 4.39 -22.61
C TYR A 408 1.02 3.41 -23.12
N ARG A 409 1.13 2.22 -22.50
CA ARG A 409 2.09 1.18 -22.90
C ARG A 409 1.88 0.74 -24.36
N TYR A 410 0.64 0.59 -24.81
CA TYR A 410 0.31 0.27 -26.20
C TYR A 410 0.96 1.25 -27.18
N HIS A 411 0.76 2.56 -26.98
CA HIS A 411 1.30 3.58 -27.87
C HIS A 411 2.83 3.70 -27.75
N ALA A 412 3.38 3.51 -26.54
CA ALA A 412 4.82 3.50 -26.33
C ALA A 412 5.51 2.34 -27.06
N MET A 413 4.88 1.15 -27.09
CA MET A 413 5.40 -0.04 -27.77
C MET A 413 5.21 0.02 -29.29
N LYS A 414 4.00 0.38 -29.76
CA LYS A 414 3.69 0.50 -31.20
C LYS A 414 4.49 1.61 -31.89
N GLY A 415 4.89 2.63 -31.13
CA GLY A 415 5.57 3.82 -31.65
C GLY A 415 4.63 4.82 -32.32
N GLY A 416 5.22 5.90 -32.85
CA GLY A 416 4.49 7.05 -33.37
C GLY A 416 4.21 8.12 -32.30
N LEU A 417 3.33 9.07 -32.63
CA LEU A 417 2.96 10.13 -31.69
C LEU A 417 2.05 9.58 -30.59
N MET A 418 2.47 9.73 -29.33
CA MET A 418 1.62 9.45 -28.17
C MET A 418 0.46 10.46 -28.13
N PRO A 419 -0.81 10.03 -28.17
CA PRO A 419 -1.95 10.94 -28.03
C PRO A 419 -2.03 11.50 -26.60
N ASP A 420 -2.54 12.73 -26.43
CA ASP A 420 -2.64 13.38 -25.12
C ASP A 420 -3.41 12.52 -24.10
N ILE A 421 -4.48 11.85 -24.54
CA ILE A 421 -5.28 10.95 -23.69
C ILE A 421 -4.45 9.77 -23.11
N GLY A 422 -3.35 9.40 -23.76
CA GLY A 422 -2.43 8.40 -23.22
C GLY A 422 -1.66 8.92 -22.01
N TYR A 423 -1.23 10.19 -22.03
CA TYR A 423 -0.64 10.83 -20.86
C TYR A 423 -1.67 11.06 -19.75
N ASP A 424 -2.89 11.46 -20.10
CA ASP A 424 -3.96 11.67 -19.13
C ASP A 424 -4.38 10.37 -18.45
N GLY A 425 -4.48 9.27 -19.21
CA GLY A 425 -4.74 7.94 -18.66
C GLY A 425 -3.65 7.48 -17.70
N LEU A 426 -2.37 7.63 -18.06
CA LEU A 426 -1.26 7.29 -17.17
C LEU A 426 -1.22 8.20 -15.92
N ALA A 427 -1.53 9.49 -16.07
CA ALA A 427 -1.66 10.41 -14.94
C ALA A 427 -2.78 9.96 -14.00
N LYS A 428 -3.93 9.55 -14.53
CA LYS A 428 -5.04 9.01 -13.73
C LYS A 428 -4.65 7.72 -13.02
N ALA A 429 -3.98 6.77 -13.69
CA ALA A 429 -3.48 5.55 -13.04
C ALA A 429 -2.56 5.86 -11.85
N PHE A 430 -1.65 6.82 -12.02
CA PHE A 430 -0.80 7.31 -10.92
C PHE A 430 -1.61 7.97 -9.80
N LEU A 431 -2.63 8.77 -10.11
CA LEU A 431 -3.47 9.43 -9.08
C LEU A 431 -4.35 8.45 -8.32
N LEU A 432 -4.78 7.36 -8.95
CA LEU A 432 -5.53 6.28 -8.31
C LEU A 432 -4.67 5.44 -7.35
N LEU A 433 -3.38 5.26 -7.68
CA LEU A 433 -2.43 4.48 -6.87
C LEU A 433 -1.07 5.19 -6.74
N PRO A 434 -1.00 6.34 -6.04
CA PRO A 434 0.23 7.14 -5.95
C PRO A 434 1.34 6.48 -5.12
N GLN A 435 0.98 5.43 -4.38
CA GLN A 435 1.90 4.58 -3.62
C GLN A 435 2.67 3.61 -4.51
N SER A 436 2.18 3.28 -5.71
CA SER A 436 2.91 2.39 -6.64
C SER A 436 4.13 3.12 -7.19
N PRO A 437 5.35 2.63 -6.90
CA PRO A 437 6.55 3.20 -7.50
C PRO A 437 6.57 3.01 -9.02
N GLU A 438 5.98 1.93 -9.55
CA GLU A 438 5.93 1.63 -10.98
C GLU A 438 5.13 2.67 -11.76
N TYR A 439 3.93 3.02 -11.29
CA TYR A 439 3.12 4.06 -11.93
C TYR A 439 3.79 5.42 -11.82
N ARG A 440 4.35 5.75 -10.65
CA ARG A 440 5.10 7.00 -10.47
C ARG A 440 6.28 7.09 -11.43
N MET A 441 7.12 6.04 -11.50
CA MET A 441 8.30 5.98 -12.36
C MET A 441 7.95 6.07 -13.85
N THR A 442 6.88 5.39 -14.26
CA THR A 442 6.39 5.46 -15.65
C THR A 442 5.87 6.86 -15.98
N TYR A 443 5.12 7.48 -15.06
CA TYR A 443 4.57 8.83 -15.27
C TYR A 443 5.64 9.92 -15.30
N VAL A 444 6.66 9.86 -14.43
CA VAL A 444 7.77 10.84 -14.49
C VAL A 444 8.58 10.71 -15.77
N GLN A 445 8.78 9.50 -16.29
CA GLN A 445 9.43 9.31 -17.59
C GLN A 445 8.58 9.87 -18.72
N ALA A 446 7.26 9.69 -18.67
CA ALA A 446 6.32 10.26 -19.64
C ALA A 446 6.36 11.81 -19.64
N LEU A 447 6.40 12.44 -18.46
CA LEU A 447 6.59 13.89 -18.32
C LEU A 447 7.95 14.36 -18.87
N ALA A 448 9.02 13.64 -18.55
CA ALA A 448 10.35 13.95 -19.05
C ALA A 448 10.43 13.83 -20.59
N PHE A 449 9.72 12.87 -21.18
CA PHE A 449 9.60 12.74 -22.64
C PHE A 449 8.91 13.96 -23.27
N ARG A 450 7.91 14.55 -22.58
CA ARG A 450 7.28 15.83 -22.98
C ARG A 450 8.15 17.06 -22.68
N GLY A 451 9.34 16.86 -22.11
CA GLY A 451 10.25 17.93 -21.71
C GLY A 451 9.85 18.66 -20.42
N ASP A 452 8.94 18.09 -19.63
CA ASP A 452 8.49 18.63 -18.34
C ASP A 452 9.40 18.15 -17.19
N TYR A 453 10.72 18.31 -17.38
CA TYR A 453 11.74 17.80 -16.46
C TYR A 453 11.59 18.31 -15.03
N ALA A 454 11.16 19.56 -14.84
CA ALA A 454 10.96 20.12 -13.50
C ALA A 454 9.87 19.37 -12.72
N LYS A 455 8.73 19.09 -13.36
CA LYS A 455 7.63 18.32 -12.75
C LYS A 455 8.02 16.86 -12.56
N ALA A 456 8.70 16.26 -13.55
CA ALA A 456 9.20 14.89 -13.45
C ALA A 456 10.17 14.71 -12.27
N SER A 457 11.07 15.68 -12.05
CA SER A 457 12.01 15.70 -10.94
C SER A 457 11.29 15.78 -9.59
N GLN A 458 10.33 16.69 -9.42
CA GLN A 458 9.58 16.87 -8.17
C GLN A 458 8.79 15.62 -7.79
N LEU A 459 8.17 14.94 -8.76
CA LEU A 459 7.40 13.72 -8.48
C LEU A 459 8.26 12.53 -8.03
N LEU A 460 9.58 12.59 -8.23
CA LEU A 460 10.53 11.62 -7.71
C LEU A 460 10.87 11.83 -6.23
N ASP A 461 10.56 12.98 -5.65
CA ASP A 461 10.97 13.34 -4.29
C ASP A 461 10.59 12.26 -3.25
N PRO A 462 9.34 11.75 -3.20
CA PRO A 462 9.00 10.73 -2.20
C PRO A 462 9.75 9.40 -2.36
N LEU A 463 10.18 9.05 -3.58
CA LEU A 463 11.00 7.85 -3.80
C LEU A 463 12.47 8.12 -3.47
N ALA A 464 13.00 9.26 -3.90
CA ALA A 464 14.40 9.64 -3.73
C ALA A 464 14.77 9.85 -2.25
N TYR A 465 13.82 10.35 -1.47
CA TYR A 465 13.97 10.61 -0.04
C TYR A 465 13.19 9.61 0.84
N SER A 466 12.85 8.43 0.29
CA SER A 466 12.26 7.34 1.06
C SER A 466 13.14 7.00 2.28
N PRO A 467 12.57 6.84 3.48
CA PRO A 467 13.31 6.50 4.68
C PRO A 467 13.95 5.11 4.60
N HIS A 468 13.34 4.21 3.82
CA HIS A 468 13.86 2.87 3.59
C HIS A 468 14.65 2.82 2.28
N PRO A 469 15.88 2.27 2.30
CA PRO A 469 16.69 2.07 1.11
C PRO A 469 16.07 1.02 0.18
N SER A 470 16.16 1.25 -1.13
CA SER A 470 15.72 0.31 -2.16
C SER A 470 16.38 0.64 -3.50
N GLY A 471 16.44 -0.34 -4.41
CA GLY A 471 16.90 -0.07 -5.78
C GLY A 471 16.06 1.00 -6.49
N THR A 472 14.77 1.10 -6.14
CA THR A 472 13.86 2.14 -6.65
C THR A 472 14.27 3.54 -6.16
N ARG A 473 14.67 3.68 -4.89
CA ARG A 473 15.19 4.94 -4.35
C ARG A 473 16.47 5.38 -5.07
N ASP A 474 17.41 4.46 -5.29
CA ASP A 474 18.66 4.76 -5.99
C ASP A 474 18.39 5.20 -7.44
N ALA A 475 17.48 4.50 -8.13
CA ALA A 475 17.03 4.87 -9.46
C ALA A 475 16.35 6.25 -9.49
N ALA A 476 15.52 6.55 -8.49
CA ALA A 476 14.86 7.85 -8.36
C ALA A 476 15.86 8.99 -8.14
N LEU A 477 16.86 8.81 -7.27
CA LEU A 477 17.95 9.79 -7.07
C LEU A 477 18.72 10.06 -8.35
N ALA A 478 19.08 9.00 -9.10
CA ALA A 478 19.80 9.13 -10.36
C ALA A 478 18.98 9.87 -11.44
N LEU A 479 17.69 9.52 -11.60
CA LEU A 479 16.80 10.18 -12.53
C LEU A 479 16.54 11.64 -12.15
N LYS A 480 16.33 11.90 -10.86
CA LYS A 480 16.11 13.25 -10.33
C LYS A 480 17.27 14.17 -10.68
N LYS A 481 18.51 13.76 -10.39
CA LYS A 481 19.72 14.50 -10.77
C LYS A 481 19.78 14.82 -12.27
N ARG A 482 19.40 13.87 -13.12
CA ARG A 482 19.34 14.07 -14.58
C ARG A 482 18.27 15.09 -14.97
N PHE A 483 17.06 14.96 -14.43
CA PHE A 483 15.94 15.85 -14.75
C PHE A 483 16.16 17.27 -14.23
N ASP A 484 16.79 17.45 -13.07
CA ASP A 484 17.18 18.77 -12.57
C ASP A 484 18.18 19.46 -13.52
N ALA A 485 19.16 18.71 -14.04
CA ALA A 485 20.11 19.25 -15.02
C ALA A 485 19.44 19.66 -16.34
N GLU A 486 18.51 18.85 -16.87
CA GLU A 486 17.77 19.20 -18.09
C GLU A 486 16.81 20.38 -17.88
N ALA A 487 16.15 20.45 -16.72
CA ALA A 487 15.31 21.58 -16.36
C ALA A 487 16.10 22.89 -16.29
N ALA A 488 17.32 22.86 -15.74
CA ALA A 488 18.22 24.01 -15.72
C ALA A 488 18.68 24.43 -17.13
N ARG A 489 19.01 23.48 -18.00
CA ARG A 489 19.37 23.75 -19.41
C ARG A 489 18.22 24.41 -20.17
N LYS A 490 16.99 23.92 -20.00
CA LYS A 490 15.79 24.48 -20.65
C LYS A 490 15.49 25.92 -20.20
N LYS A 491 15.81 26.27 -18.95
CA LYS A 491 15.66 27.64 -18.40
C LYS A 491 16.74 28.61 -18.86
N SER A 492 17.87 28.13 -19.34
CA SER A 492 18.97 28.93 -19.89
C SER A 492 18.92 28.87 -21.41
N PRO A 493 18.07 29.68 -22.10
CA PRO A 493 18.10 29.72 -23.55
C PRO A 493 19.51 30.10 -24.00
N SER A 494 20.06 29.32 -24.92
CA SER A 494 21.39 29.47 -25.50
C SER A 494 21.67 30.93 -25.83
N THR A 495 22.43 31.62 -24.97
CA THR A 495 23.19 32.80 -25.37
C THR A 495 24.43 32.29 -26.08
N ALA A 496 24.27 31.92 -27.35
CA ALA A 496 25.39 31.75 -28.26
C ALA A 496 25.12 32.65 -29.48
N PRO A 497 26.11 33.49 -29.86
CA PRO A 497 25.97 34.59 -30.82
C PRO A 497 25.81 34.15 -32.27
#